data_AF-A0A3A8Z081-F1
#
_entry.id   AF-A0A3A8Z081-F1
#
_cell.length_a   1.000
_cell.length_b   1.000
_cell.length_c   1.000
_cell.angle_alpha   90.00
_cell.angle_beta   90.00
_cell.angle_gamma   90.00
#
_symmetry.space_group_name_H-M   'P 1'
#
loop_
_entity.id
_entity.type
_entity.pdbx_description
1 polymer ?
#
loop_
_entity_poly.entity_id
_entity_poly.type
_entity_poly.pdbx_seq_one_letter_code
_entity_poly.pdbx_strand_id
1 'polypeptide(L)'
;MKRNPNEVHSTTIRRKIEMFCHKCGAQMVEGAAFCHKCGTKVVYEEDAAQPAEQAAVSAAPVAAVPMRSTNTMTNQDNFKEFVDNHIQATTKFRSAEDLLKNSKPQMFLWLCFGIPAVIGLVAGGPIGALLFGLVFGHTARWIAGGIIRNRYIAETVGRYEGEIDVCDLLRFLNEHLGYLHPYIHEGKLNTGILSFPFGIKQKSTAIIHVIPDKENAGADSWKYVFDAQNNPSTLSRIIGVTILSLIQIYEPKHTCLFKTVPILQAAMEYYLKQYRGKNNNVLS
;
A
#
# COMPACT_ATOMS: atom_id res chain seq x y z
N MET A 1 -67.77 4.50 28.12
CA MET A 1 -67.50 4.80 26.69
C MET A 1 -66.83 6.18 26.63
N LYS A 2 -65.71 6.44 25.97
CA LYS A 2 -64.73 5.62 25.21
C LYS A 2 -63.32 6.13 25.56
N ARG A 3 -62.27 5.33 25.32
CA ARG A 3 -60.87 5.83 25.30
C ARG A 3 -60.64 6.72 24.06
N ASN A 4 -59.72 7.67 24.16
CA ASN A 4 -58.82 7.97 23.03
C ASN A 4 -57.38 8.10 23.57
N PRO A 5 -56.46 7.16 23.25
CA PRO A 5 -55.09 7.19 23.70
C PRO A 5 -54.14 7.51 22.53
N ASN A 6 -53.72 8.78 22.36
CA ASN A 6 -52.62 9.15 21.47
C ASN A 6 -52.12 10.58 21.75
N GLU A 7 -51.37 10.76 22.83
CA GLU A 7 -50.40 11.86 22.93
C GLU A 7 -49.09 11.31 23.49
N VAL A 8 -48.35 10.60 22.62
CA VAL A 8 -47.00 10.13 22.93
C VAL A 8 -46.07 11.33 22.86
N HIS A 9 -45.61 11.79 24.02
CA HIS A 9 -44.60 12.82 24.14
C HIS A 9 -43.25 12.29 23.62
N SER A 10 -43.06 12.34 22.31
CA SER A 10 -41.91 11.76 21.62
C SER A 10 -40.71 12.71 21.71
N THR A 11 -39.93 12.56 22.78
CA THR A 11 -38.63 13.19 22.96
C THR A 11 -37.73 12.81 21.79
N THR A 12 -37.68 13.66 20.76
CA THR A 12 -36.86 13.44 19.57
C THR A 12 -35.40 13.51 19.99
N ILE A 13 -34.78 12.35 20.12
CA ILE A 13 -33.33 12.22 20.31
C ILE A 13 -32.69 12.87 19.08
N ARG A 14 -32.12 14.07 19.26
CA ARG A 14 -31.16 14.63 18.34
C ARG A 14 -29.98 13.66 18.28
N ARG A 15 -29.99 12.76 17.31
CA ARG A 15 -28.79 12.03 16.90
C ARG A 15 -27.81 13.08 16.41
N LYS A 16 -26.83 13.40 17.25
CA LYS A 16 -25.64 14.15 16.86
C LYS A 16 -24.92 13.31 15.80
N ILE A 17 -25.10 13.62 14.52
CA ILE A 17 -24.38 12.99 13.42
C ILE A 17 -22.98 13.60 13.42
N GLU A 18 -22.08 12.95 14.15
CA GLU A 18 -20.69 13.35 14.26
C GLU A 18 -19.97 13.12 12.92
N MET A 19 -19.93 14.18 12.12
CA MET A 19 -19.23 14.23 10.83
C MET A 19 -17.72 14.37 11.03
N PHE A 20 -16.90 13.71 10.21
CA PHE A 20 -15.43 13.75 10.32
C PHE A 20 -14.79 14.49 9.13
N CYS A 21 -13.69 15.20 9.38
CA CYS A 21 -12.97 15.92 8.34
C CYS A 21 -12.28 14.97 7.37
N HIS A 22 -12.67 15.02 6.09
CA HIS A 22 -12.07 14.22 5.02
C HIS A 22 -10.56 14.40 4.84
N LYS A 23 -9.97 15.51 5.31
CA LYS A 23 -8.52 15.80 5.17
C LYS A 23 -7.69 15.43 6.40
N CYS A 24 -8.28 15.32 7.60
CA CYS A 24 -7.50 15.13 8.83
C CYS A 24 -8.17 14.29 9.93
N GLY A 25 -9.32 13.66 9.66
CA GLY A 25 -10.04 12.79 10.60
C GLY A 25 -10.59 13.47 11.85
N ALA A 26 -10.51 14.80 11.97
CA ALA A 26 -11.03 15.51 13.14
C ALA A 26 -12.56 15.46 13.15
N GLN A 27 -13.15 15.19 14.31
CA GLN A 27 -14.60 15.25 14.52
C GLN A 27 -15.09 16.70 14.39
N MET A 28 -16.15 16.91 13.62
CA MET A 28 -16.74 18.21 13.33
C MET A 28 -18.19 18.23 13.81
N VAL A 29 -18.65 19.41 14.19
CA VAL A 29 -20.06 19.65 14.57
C VAL A 29 -20.89 19.77 13.29
N GLU A 30 -22.14 19.32 13.32
CA GLU A 30 -23.11 19.56 12.25
C GLU A 30 -23.15 21.06 11.88
N GLY A 31 -23.14 21.36 10.57
CA GLY A 31 -23.12 22.73 10.05
C GLY A 31 -21.76 23.46 10.07
N ALA A 32 -20.67 22.82 10.49
CA ALA A 32 -19.34 23.44 10.44
C ALA A 32 -18.83 23.63 9.00
N ALA A 33 -18.85 24.87 8.49
CA ALA A 33 -18.35 25.21 7.15
C ALA A 33 -16.84 24.96 6.94
N PHE A 34 -16.05 24.92 8.01
CA PHE A 34 -14.60 24.65 7.98
C PHE A 34 -14.18 23.75 9.14
N CYS A 35 -13.17 22.91 8.91
CA CYS A 35 -12.59 22.08 9.95
C CYS A 35 -11.76 22.92 10.94
N HIS A 36 -12.17 22.93 12.21
CA HIS A 36 -11.47 23.63 13.30
C HIS A 36 -9.99 23.24 13.47
N LYS A 37 -9.58 22.03 13.05
CA LYS A 37 -8.21 21.51 13.23
C LYS A 37 -7.27 21.82 12.05
N CYS A 38 -7.79 21.96 10.83
CA CYS A 38 -6.97 22.06 9.62
C CYS A 38 -7.44 23.11 8.59
N GLY A 39 -8.45 23.93 8.92
CA GLY A 39 -8.97 25.01 8.08
C GLY A 39 -9.67 24.58 6.79
N THR A 40 -9.81 23.28 6.53
CA THR A 40 -10.36 22.77 5.27
C THR A 40 -11.86 22.97 5.21
N LYS A 41 -12.35 23.56 4.11
CA LYS A 41 -13.78 23.79 3.87
C LYS A 41 -14.52 22.45 3.79
N VAL A 42 -15.68 22.36 4.43
CA VAL A 42 -16.58 21.21 4.30
C VAL A 42 -17.43 21.38 3.04
N VAL A 43 -17.53 20.32 2.25
CA VAL A 43 -18.44 20.21 1.12
C VAL A 43 -19.57 19.28 1.55
N TYR A 44 -20.80 19.75 1.48
CA TYR A 44 -22.01 18.96 1.74
C TYR A 44 -22.61 18.53 0.39
N GLU A 45 -23.04 17.28 0.27
CA GLU A 45 -23.49 16.69 -1.01
C GLU A 45 -24.96 17.01 -1.38
N GLU A 46 -25.63 17.92 -0.66
CA GLU A 46 -27.01 18.35 -0.99
C GLU A 46 -27.07 19.44 -2.08
N ASP A 47 -25.93 20.04 -2.46
CA ASP A 47 -25.85 21.11 -3.48
C ASP A 47 -25.40 20.57 -4.86
N ALA A 48 -26.04 19.50 -5.32
CA ALA A 48 -25.68 18.76 -6.54
C ALA A 48 -26.86 18.53 -7.50
N ALA A 49 -27.63 19.58 -7.83
CA ALA A 49 -28.60 19.53 -8.94
C ALA A 49 -28.76 20.86 -9.71
N GLN A 50 -28.19 20.85 -10.93
CA GLN A 50 -28.51 21.64 -12.15
C GLN A 50 -27.65 22.88 -12.53
N PRO A 51 -27.22 22.97 -13.81
CA PRO A 51 -26.46 24.10 -14.35
C PRO A 51 -27.25 25.03 -15.31
N ALA A 52 -27.19 26.33 -15.03
CA ALA A 52 -27.26 27.52 -15.91
C ALA A 52 -27.07 28.73 -14.96
N GLU A 53 -26.45 29.88 -15.28
CA GLU A 53 -26.27 30.60 -16.55
C GLU A 53 -25.01 31.51 -16.47
N GLN A 54 -24.57 32.11 -17.59
CA GLN A 54 -23.30 32.85 -17.70
C GLN A 54 -23.45 34.39 -17.68
N ALA A 55 -22.66 35.07 -16.84
CA ALA A 55 -22.17 36.46 -17.01
C ALA A 55 -20.96 36.67 -16.06
N ALA A 56 -19.73 36.96 -16.51
CA ALA A 56 -19.20 38.29 -16.91
C ALA A 56 -19.55 39.39 -15.86
N VAL A 57 -18.66 40.11 -15.18
CA VAL A 57 -17.28 40.66 -15.42
C VAL A 57 -16.54 40.84 -14.05
N SER A 58 -15.27 41.27 -13.84
CA SER A 58 -14.27 41.98 -14.68
C SER A 58 -12.79 41.74 -14.21
N ALA A 59 -11.86 42.47 -14.84
CA ALA A 59 -10.42 42.71 -14.52
C ALA A 59 -10.19 43.72 -13.34
N ALA A 60 -9.00 43.92 -12.73
CA ALA A 60 -7.69 43.23 -12.73
C ALA A 60 -6.86 43.54 -11.44
N PRO A 61 -5.55 43.93 -11.44
CA PRO A 61 -4.51 43.13 -10.77
C PRO A 61 -3.88 43.77 -9.52
N VAL A 62 -3.36 42.94 -8.60
CA VAL A 62 -2.37 43.38 -7.59
C VAL A 62 -1.23 42.36 -7.52
N ALA A 63 -0.01 42.82 -7.81
CA ALA A 63 1.20 42.03 -7.69
C ALA A 63 1.75 42.08 -6.25
N ALA A 64 2.02 40.93 -5.64
CA ALA A 64 2.94 40.77 -4.52
C ALA A 64 3.30 39.30 -4.30
N VAL A 65 4.28 38.78 -5.07
CA VAL A 65 4.88 37.46 -4.78
C VAL A 65 6.32 37.65 -4.32
N PRO A 66 6.57 37.80 -3.01
CA PRO A 66 7.85 37.48 -2.40
C PRO A 66 7.85 35.99 -2.03
N MET A 67 8.04 35.08 -3.00
CA MET A 67 8.20 33.66 -2.69
C MET A 67 9.61 33.40 -2.12
N ARG A 68 9.79 33.79 -0.86
CA ARG A 68 10.94 33.41 -0.03
C ARG A 68 10.53 32.25 0.86
N SER A 69 10.96 31.04 0.52
CA SER A 69 11.31 30.05 1.54
C SER A 69 12.34 29.05 1.01
N THR A 70 13.60 29.47 1.04
CA THR A 70 14.75 28.57 0.96
C THR A 70 14.81 27.69 2.21
N ASN A 71 15.09 26.39 2.02
CA ASN A 71 15.66 25.48 3.02
C ASN A 71 14.74 25.02 4.17
N THR A 72 13.57 24.48 3.84
CA THR A 72 12.92 23.45 4.67
C THR A 72 12.91 22.13 3.91
N MET A 73 14.08 21.47 3.82
CA MET A 73 14.19 20.09 3.37
C MET A 73 13.51 19.23 4.44
N THR A 74 12.33 18.68 4.13
CA THR A 74 11.49 18.06 5.16
C THR A 74 12.02 16.67 5.53
N ASN A 75 11.68 16.14 6.71
CA ASN A 75 12.04 14.75 7.05
C ASN A 75 11.49 13.74 6.04
N GLN A 76 10.38 14.08 5.36
CA GLN A 76 9.77 13.29 4.29
C GLN A 76 10.63 13.31 3.01
N ASP A 77 11.24 14.45 2.65
CA ASP A 77 12.17 14.53 1.51
C ASP A 77 13.40 13.66 1.75
N ASN A 78 13.99 13.76 2.96
CA ASN A 78 15.14 12.93 3.37
C ASN A 78 14.79 11.43 3.35
N PHE A 79 13.60 11.06 3.82
CA PHE A 79 13.12 9.67 3.74
C PHE A 79 12.94 9.19 2.31
N LYS A 80 12.30 10.01 1.45
CA LYS A 80 12.10 9.67 0.05
C LYS A 80 13.42 9.49 -0.68
N GLU A 81 14.39 10.38 -0.46
CA GLU A 81 15.74 10.28 -1.03
C GLU A 81 16.46 9.02 -0.54
N PHE A 82 16.39 8.70 0.76
CA PHE A 82 16.96 7.47 1.30
C PHE A 82 16.36 6.21 0.64
N VAL A 83 15.03 6.16 0.51
CA VAL A 83 14.34 5.04 -0.14
C VAL A 83 14.77 4.95 -1.61
N ASP A 84 14.72 6.04 -2.37
CA ASP A 84 15.07 6.03 -3.79
C ASP A 84 16.53 5.60 -4.03
N ASN A 85 17.46 6.03 -3.17
CA ASN A 85 18.85 5.57 -3.19
C ASN A 85 18.98 4.07 -2.88
N HIS A 86 18.24 3.54 -1.91
CA HIS A 86 18.20 2.10 -1.62
C HIS A 86 17.61 1.30 -2.79
N ILE A 87 16.58 1.82 -3.47
CA ILE A 87 16.00 1.19 -4.67
C ILE A 87 17.01 1.15 -5.83
N GLN A 88 17.81 2.20 -6.03
CA GLN A 88 18.87 2.23 -7.04
C GLN A 88 20.03 1.26 -6.73
N ALA A 89 20.37 1.07 -5.45
CA ALA A 89 21.44 0.16 -5.03
C ALA A 89 21.02 -1.32 -5.11
N THR A 90 19.74 -1.63 -4.83
CA THR A 90 19.23 -3.01 -4.74
C THR A 90 18.45 -3.49 -5.96
N THR A 91 18.06 -2.58 -6.86
CA THR A 91 17.24 -2.89 -8.04
C THR A 91 17.72 -2.12 -9.28
N LYS A 92 17.14 -2.44 -10.43
CA LYS A 92 17.39 -1.73 -11.70
C LYS A 92 16.53 -0.46 -11.91
N PHE A 93 15.77 -0.03 -10.92
CA PHE A 93 14.83 1.09 -11.01
C PHE A 93 15.40 2.35 -10.36
N ARG A 94 14.97 3.53 -10.83
CA ARG A 94 15.52 4.82 -10.36
C ARG A 94 14.89 5.34 -9.08
N SER A 95 13.70 4.88 -8.74
CA SER A 95 12.93 5.32 -7.57
C SER A 95 11.91 4.27 -7.16
N ALA A 96 11.38 4.38 -5.94
CA ALA A 96 10.26 3.58 -5.48
C ALA A 96 9.06 3.68 -6.43
N GLU A 97 8.72 4.90 -6.89
CA GLU A 97 7.64 5.08 -7.85
C GLU A 97 7.89 4.39 -9.20
N ASP A 98 9.12 4.44 -9.73
CA ASP A 98 9.51 3.77 -10.96
C ASP A 98 9.41 2.24 -10.81
N LEU A 99 9.86 1.68 -9.69
CA LEU A 99 9.64 0.28 -9.32
C LEU A 99 8.15 -0.06 -9.29
N LEU A 100 7.31 0.74 -8.62
CA LEU A 100 5.87 0.49 -8.51
C LEU A 100 5.14 0.60 -9.86
N LYS A 101 5.52 1.55 -10.72
CA LYS A 101 4.94 1.76 -12.06
C LYS A 101 5.43 0.70 -13.06
N ASN A 102 6.74 0.55 -13.21
CA ASN A 102 7.37 -0.11 -14.36
C ASN A 102 7.86 -1.53 -14.09
N SER A 103 7.87 -2.02 -12.83
CA SER A 103 8.12 -3.45 -12.61
C SER A 103 6.98 -4.31 -13.18
N LYS A 104 7.30 -4.96 -14.30
CA LYS A 104 6.69 -6.21 -14.76
C LYS A 104 7.80 -7.27 -14.79
N PRO A 105 7.54 -8.51 -14.35
CA PRO A 105 8.48 -9.63 -14.50
C PRO A 105 8.51 -10.15 -15.96
N GLN A 106 8.78 -9.25 -16.91
CA GLN A 106 8.77 -9.52 -18.36
C GLN A 106 9.82 -10.55 -18.79
N MET A 107 11.04 -10.45 -18.26
CA MET A 107 12.12 -11.39 -18.55
C MET A 107 11.79 -12.82 -18.09
N PHE A 108 11.11 -12.95 -16.94
CA PHE A 108 10.67 -14.23 -16.40
C PHE A 108 9.52 -14.85 -17.20
N LEU A 109 8.62 -14.03 -17.76
CA LEU A 109 7.58 -14.50 -18.68
C LEU A 109 8.17 -15.09 -19.98
N TRP A 110 9.20 -14.45 -20.56
CA TRP A 110 9.89 -15.00 -21.73
C TRP A 110 10.62 -16.31 -21.41
N LEU A 111 11.30 -16.38 -20.27
CA LEU A 111 12.02 -17.59 -19.85
C LEU A 111 11.06 -18.78 -19.60
N CYS A 112 9.95 -18.56 -18.90
CA CYS A 112 9.00 -19.62 -18.56
C CYS A 112 8.07 -20.01 -19.73
N PHE A 113 7.62 -19.07 -20.56
CA PHE A 113 6.61 -19.37 -21.60
C PHE A 113 7.17 -19.27 -23.03
N GLY A 114 8.10 -18.36 -23.30
CA GLY A 114 8.70 -18.19 -24.63
C GLY A 114 9.59 -19.38 -25.01
N ILE A 115 10.59 -19.69 -24.18
CA ILE A 115 11.55 -20.77 -24.49
C ILE A 115 10.86 -22.14 -24.62
N PRO A 116 9.98 -22.59 -23.71
CA PRO A 116 9.29 -23.88 -23.87
C PRO A 116 8.28 -23.91 -25.02
N ALA A 117 7.64 -22.79 -25.36
CA ALA A 117 6.75 -22.74 -26.54
C ALA A 117 7.53 -22.87 -27.86
N VAL A 118 8.74 -22.27 -27.95
CA VAL A 118 9.62 -22.43 -29.13
C VAL A 118 10.11 -23.89 -29.25
N ILE A 119 10.52 -24.51 -28.14
CA ILE A 119 10.91 -25.94 -28.13
C ILE A 119 9.72 -26.82 -28.53
N GLY A 120 8.53 -26.58 -27.97
CA GLY A 120 7.31 -27.30 -28.31
C GLY A 120 6.89 -27.12 -29.77
N LEU A 121 7.10 -25.93 -30.35
CA LEU A 121 6.83 -25.64 -31.76
C LEU A 121 7.71 -26.47 -32.70
N VAL A 122 9.01 -26.59 -32.37
CA VAL A 122 9.96 -27.40 -33.15
C VAL A 122 9.68 -28.90 -33.00
N ALA A 123 9.29 -29.36 -31.81
CA ALA A 123 9.09 -30.79 -31.53
C ALA A 123 7.70 -31.34 -31.94
N GLY A 124 6.65 -30.51 -31.93
CA GLY A 124 5.26 -30.97 -32.12
C GLY A 124 4.34 -29.95 -32.80
N GLY A 125 4.90 -28.98 -33.51
CA GLY A 125 4.13 -27.95 -34.23
C GLY A 125 3.26 -27.09 -33.29
N PRO A 126 2.16 -26.50 -33.78
CA PRO A 126 1.32 -25.59 -33.00
C PRO A 126 0.73 -26.22 -31.72
N ILE A 127 0.42 -27.52 -31.77
CA ILE A 127 -0.14 -28.27 -30.64
C ILE A 127 0.96 -28.54 -29.60
N GLY A 128 2.16 -28.93 -30.04
CA GLY A 128 3.33 -29.08 -29.17
C GLY A 128 3.70 -27.77 -28.47
N ALA A 129 3.67 -26.63 -29.18
CA ALA A 129 3.92 -25.30 -28.63
C ALA A 129 2.94 -24.94 -27.51
N LEU A 130 1.63 -25.22 -27.71
CA LEU A 130 0.60 -25.01 -26.70
C LEU A 130 0.80 -25.89 -25.46
N LEU A 131 1.01 -27.19 -25.65
CA LEU A 131 1.16 -28.14 -24.54
C LEU A 131 2.43 -27.89 -23.72
N PHE A 132 3.59 -27.72 -24.38
CA PHE A 132 4.84 -27.42 -23.66
C PHE A 132 4.82 -26.02 -23.04
N GLY A 133 4.37 -25.00 -23.78
CA GLY A 133 4.28 -23.63 -23.28
C GLY A 133 3.38 -23.51 -22.05
N LEU A 134 2.20 -24.14 -22.05
CA LEU A 134 1.28 -24.08 -20.91
C LEU A 134 1.70 -24.99 -19.75
N VAL A 135 1.99 -26.27 -20.00
CA VAL A 135 2.23 -27.24 -18.90
C VAL A 135 3.61 -27.04 -18.26
N PHE A 136 4.68 -26.98 -19.06
CA PHE A 136 6.02 -26.75 -18.53
C PHE A 136 6.21 -25.30 -18.12
N GLY A 137 5.66 -24.34 -18.86
CA GLY A 137 5.76 -22.93 -18.47
C GLY A 137 5.04 -22.60 -17.17
N HIS A 138 3.87 -23.20 -16.91
CA HIS A 138 3.16 -23.02 -15.63
C HIS A 138 3.88 -23.72 -14.47
N THR A 139 4.32 -24.97 -14.64
CA THR A 139 5.02 -25.70 -13.57
C THR A 139 6.40 -25.09 -13.26
N ALA A 140 7.19 -24.73 -14.27
CA ALA A 140 8.44 -24.00 -14.10
C ALA A 140 8.22 -22.63 -13.44
N ARG A 141 7.17 -21.89 -13.82
CA ARG A 141 6.80 -20.62 -13.17
C ARG A 141 6.46 -20.81 -11.69
N TRP A 142 5.70 -21.85 -11.32
CA TRP A 142 5.30 -22.10 -9.94
C TRP A 142 6.51 -22.52 -9.08
N ILE A 143 7.32 -23.45 -9.58
CA ILE A 143 8.54 -23.93 -8.90
C ILE A 143 9.57 -22.79 -8.76
N ALA A 144 9.91 -22.10 -9.85
CA ALA A 144 10.85 -20.99 -9.80
C ALA A 144 10.30 -19.80 -9.00
N GLY A 145 8.99 -19.51 -9.07
CA GLY A 145 8.34 -18.50 -8.25
C GLY A 145 8.40 -18.82 -6.75
N GLY A 146 8.25 -20.10 -6.38
CA GLY A 146 8.43 -20.60 -5.03
C GLY A 146 9.87 -20.47 -4.54
N ILE A 147 10.83 -20.96 -5.31
CA ILE A 147 12.28 -20.91 -4.98
C ILE A 147 12.75 -19.45 -4.86
N ILE A 148 12.42 -18.59 -5.84
CA ILE A 148 12.76 -17.17 -5.82
C ILE A 148 12.12 -16.49 -4.61
N ARG A 149 10.84 -16.75 -4.32
CA ARG A 149 10.19 -16.19 -3.11
C ARG A 149 10.90 -16.64 -1.84
N ASN A 150 11.22 -17.93 -1.69
CA ASN A 150 11.84 -18.43 -0.46
C ASN A 150 13.24 -17.86 -0.24
N ARG A 151 14.04 -17.79 -1.32
CA ARG A 151 15.36 -17.14 -1.31
C ARG A 151 15.26 -15.65 -1.00
N TYR A 152 14.33 -14.95 -1.63
CA TYR A 152 14.13 -13.52 -1.45
C TYR A 152 13.64 -13.16 -0.05
N ILE A 153 12.76 -13.98 0.54
CA ILE A 153 12.36 -13.85 1.95
C ILE A 153 13.57 -14.09 2.85
N ALA A 154 14.37 -15.14 2.62
CA ALA A 154 15.56 -15.44 3.43
C ALA A 154 16.63 -14.34 3.36
N GLU A 155 16.87 -13.75 2.18
CA GLU A 155 17.81 -12.64 1.95
C GLU A 155 17.31 -11.30 2.54
N THR A 156 16.01 -11.15 2.82
CA THR A 156 15.39 -9.91 3.33
C THR A 156 14.97 -9.96 4.80
N VAL A 157 15.28 -11.06 5.53
CA VAL A 157 15.08 -11.12 6.98
C VAL A 157 16.09 -10.22 7.69
N GLY A 158 15.62 -9.09 8.22
CA GLY A 158 16.43 -8.26 9.10
C GLY A 158 16.34 -8.72 10.55
N ARG A 159 17.45 -8.57 11.28
CA ARG A 159 17.55 -8.73 12.74
C ARG A 159 17.96 -7.43 13.39
N TYR A 160 17.51 -7.19 14.62
CA TYR A 160 17.75 -5.98 15.39
C TYR A 160 17.77 -6.31 16.89
N GLU A 161 18.67 -5.68 17.63
CA GLU A 161 18.77 -5.83 19.09
C GLU A 161 18.03 -4.69 19.79
N GLY A 162 17.07 -5.04 20.65
CA GLY A 162 16.20 -4.10 21.36
C GLY A 162 14.75 -4.15 20.89
N GLU A 163 13.84 -3.81 21.80
CA GLU A 163 12.38 -3.87 21.59
C GLU A 163 11.90 -2.97 20.44
N ILE A 164 10.99 -3.44 19.59
CA ILE A 164 10.39 -2.65 18.51
C ILE A 164 8.94 -2.32 18.88
N ASP A 165 8.64 -1.05 19.15
CA ASP A 165 7.26 -0.59 19.27
C ASP A 165 6.59 -0.67 17.88
N VAL A 166 5.69 -1.65 17.74
CA VAL A 166 4.96 -1.95 16.51
C VAL A 166 3.92 -0.86 16.19
N CYS A 167 3.42 -0.15 17.19
CA CYS A 167 2.46 0.94 17.03
C CYS A 167 3.17 2.22 16.54
N ASP A 168 4.34 2.56 17.10
CA ASP A 168 5.15 3.66 16.58
C ASP A 168 5.67 3.36 15.17
N LEU A 169 6.11 2.12 14.91
CA LEU A 169 6.49 1.68 13.58
C LEU A 169 5.33 1.82 12.57
N LEU A 170 4.10 1.42 12.92
CA LEU A 170 2.94 1.62 12.04
C LEU A 170 2.69 3.10 11.75
N ARG A 171 2.76 3.95 12.79
CA ARG A 171 2.59 5.40 12.65
C ARG A 171 3.63 5.99 11.71
N PHE A 172 4.91 5.67 11.93
CA PHE A 172 6.03 6.08 11.07
C PHE A 172 5.80 5.67 9.62
N LEU A 173 5.46 4.39 9.37
CA LEU A 173 5.25 3.87 8.02
C LEU A 173 4.05 4.53 7.33
N ASN A 174 2.94 4.76 8.03
CA ASN A 174 1.77 5.44 7.46
C ASN A 174 2.05 6.91 7.11
N GLU A 175 2.83 7.62 7.92
CA GLU A 175 3.26 8.99 7.65
C GLU A 175 4.22 9.05 6.45
N HIS A 176 5.27 8.22 6.45
CA HIS A 176 6.39 8.34 5.52
C HIS A 176 6.16 7.64 4.17
N LEU A 177 5.32 6.60 4.09
CA LEU A 177 4.97 5.93 2.82
C LEU A 177 3.83 6.63 2.06
N GLY A 178 3.21 7.68 2.62
CA GLY A 178 2.05 8.35 2.03
C GLY A 178 2.27 8.90 0.61
N TYR A 179 3.50 9.27 0.25
CA TYR A 179 3.84 9.72 -1.10
C TYR A 179 3.70 8.64 -2.19
N LEU A 180 3.60 7.36 -1.81
CA LEU A 180 3.43 6.22 -2.71
C LEU A 180 1.96 5.91 -3.02
N HIS A 181 1.01 6.72 -2.53
CA HIS A 181 -0.38 6.69 -2.99
C HIS A 181 -0.45 7.00 -4.50
N PRO A 182 -1.23 6.27 -5.33
CA PRO A 182 -2.29 5.32 -5.00
C PRO A 182 -1.87 3.84 -4.97
N TYR A 183 -0.57 3.54 -4.86
CA TYR A 183 -0.04 2.19 -4.91
C TYR A 183 0.07 1.52 -3.53
N ILE A 184 0.53 2.25 -2.53
CA ILE A 184 0.52 1.80 -1.12
C ILE A 184 -0.56 2.58 -0.39
N HIS A 185 -1.40 1.86 0.36
CA HIS A 185 -2.50 2.42 1.16
C HIS A 185 -2.16 2.30 2.65
N GLU A 186 -2.91 3.02 3.49
CA GLU A 186 -2.73 3.02 4.94
C GLU A 186 -2.67 1.60 5.53
N GLY A 187 -1.63 1.36 6.32
CA GLY A 187 -1.39 0.10 7.00
C GLY A 187 -2.33 -0.12 8.18
N LYS A 188 -2.58 -1.39 8.47
CA LYS A 188 -3.37 -1.87 9.61
C LYS A 188 -2.52 -2.82 10.44
N LEU A 189 -2.65 -2.73 11.76
CA LEU A 189 -2.08 -3.71 12.70
C LEU A 189 -3.15 -4.75 13.04
N ASN A 190 -2.83 -6.03 12.90
CA ASN A 190 -3.67 -7.13 13.39
C ASN A 190 -2.77 -8.20 14.02
N THR A 191 -3.00 -8.55 15.29
CA THR A 191 -2.23 -9.58 16.02
C THR A 191 -0.70 -9.49 15.84
N GLY A 192 -0.12 -8.28 15.94
CA GLY A 192 1.34 -8.06 15.76
C GLY A 192 1.83 -8.05 14.30
N ILE A 193 0.94 -8.20 13.32
CA ILE A 193 1.26 -8.21 11.89
C ILE A 193 0.84 -6.87 11.26
N LEU A 194 1.79 -6.18 10.62
CA LEU A 194 1.53 -4.95 9.87
C LEU A 194 1.11 -5.30 8.45
N SER A 195 -0.02 -4.76 7.98
CA SER A 195 -0.63 -5.11 6.69
C SER A 195 -1.00 -3.87 5.87
N PHE A 196 -0.40 -3.71 4.69
CA PHE A 196 -0.56 -2.55 3.80
C PHE A 196 -1.26 -2.98 2.50
N PRO A 197 -2.49 -2.51 2.21
CA PRO A 197 -3.18 -2.83 0.96
C PRO A 197 -2.40 -2.30 -0.26
N PHE A 198 -2.33 -3.09 -1.33
CA PHE A 198 -1.44 -2.83 -2.47
C PHE A 198 -2.17 -2.73 -3.82
N GLY A 199 -1.83 -1.67 -4.54
CA GLY A 199 -2.30 -1.32 -5.88
C GLY A 199 -3.68 -0.67 -5.89
N ILE A 200 -3.99 0.00 -7.01
CA ILE A 200 -5.25 0.76 -7.22
C ILE A 200 -6.52 -0.08 -6.94
N LYS A 201 -6.47 -1.40 -7.19
CA LYS A 201 -7.59 -2.33 -6.97
C LYS A 201 -7.47 -3.16 -5.68
N GLN A 202 -6.48 -2.88 -4.83
CA GLN A 202 -6.21 -3.54 -3.53
C GLN A 202 -6.39 -5.08 -3.54
N LYS A 203 -5.93 -5.72 -4.63
CA LYS A 203 -6.06 -7.18 -4.85
C LYS A 203 -5.07 -8.01 -4.03
N SER A 204 -4.03 -7.35 -3.52
CA SER A 204 -3.02 -7.94 -2.64
C SER A 204 -2.74 -7.00 -1.48
N THR A 205 -2.10 -7.52 -0.46
CA THR A 205 -1.66 -6.80 0.74
C THR A 205 -0.20 -7.16 0.98
N ALA A 206 0.67 -6.17 1.18
CA ALA A 206 2.04 -6.38 1.64
C ALA A 206 2.04 -6.50 3.17
N ILE A 207 2.89 -7.36 3.71
CA ILE A 207 2.91 -7.74 5.11
C ILE A 207 4.31 -7.57 5.68
N ILE A 208 4.40 -7.01 6.89
CA ILE A 208 5.60 -7.06 7.73
C ILE A 208 5.24 -7.85 8.99
N HIS A 209 5.90 -8.98 9.19
CA HIS A 209 5.88 -9.71 10.46
C HIS A 209 7.03 -9.18 11.32
N VAL A 210 6.74 -8.75 12.54
CA VAL A 210 7.75 -8.37 13.55
C VAL A 210 7.66 -9.38 14.68
N ILE A 211 8.73 -10.16 14.90
CA ILE A 211 8.71 -11.37 15.73
C ILE A 211 9.94 -11.35 16.66
N PRO A 212 9.82 -11.65 17.97
CA PRO A 212 10.99 -11.80 18.83
C PRO A 212 11.79 -13.06 18.44
N ASP A 213 13.11 -12.95 18.32
CA ASP A 213 14.02 -13.98 17.82
C ASP A 213 14.74 -14.75 18.94
N LYS A 214 13.97 -15.11 19.98
CA LYS A 214 14.44 -15.70 21.24
C LYS A 214 15.29 -16.97 21.06
N GLU A 215 15.04 -17.74 20.00
CA GLU A 215 15.71 -19.01 19.73
C GLU A 215 17.11 -18.84 19.13
N ASN A 216 17.42 -17.72 18.47
CA ASN A 216 18.65 -17.58 17.70
C ASN A 216 19.59 -16.48 18.20
N ALA A 217 19.09 -15.49 18.95
CA ALA A 217 19.86 -14.28 19.27
C ALA A 217 19.57 -13.70 20.68
N GLY A 218 18.99 -14.49 21.59
CA GLY A 218 18.74 -14.09 22.98
C GLY A 218 17.41 -13.38 23.21
N ALA A 219 17.13 -13.02 24.47
CA ALA A 219 15.81 -12.61 24.93
C ALA A 219 15.27 -11.31 24.28
N ASP A 220 16.17 -10.36 24.00
CA ASP A 220 15.85 -9.00 23.55
C ASP A 220 16.09 -8.76 22.04
N SER A 221 16.38 -9.84 21.28
CA SER A 221 16.55 -9.76 19.83
C SER A 221 15.21 -9.89 19.10
N TRP A 222 15.02 -9.09 18.07
CA TRP A 222 13.84 -9.09 17.20
C TRP A 222 14.23 -9.30 15.75
N LYS A 223 13.38 -9.98 14.99
CA LYS A 223 13.49 -10.12 13.53
C LYS A 223 12.25 -9.60 12.83
N TYR A 224 12.44 -9.09 11.62
CA TYR A 224 11.34 -8.73 10.74
C TYR A 224 11.41 -9.50 9.42
N VAL A 225 10.25 -9.90 8.92
CA VAL A 225 10.09 -10.71 7.71
C VAL A 225 8.98 -10.13 6.85
N PHE A 226 9.23 -10.00 5.55
CA PHE A 226 8.24 -9.50 4.61
C PHE A 226 7.51 -10.64 3.89
N ASP A 227 6.19 -10.53 3.73
CA ASP A 227 5.41 -11.39 2.83
C ASP A 227 4.33 -10.55 2.10
N ALA A 228 3.51 -11.19 1.29
CA ALA A 228 2.29 -10.61 0.76
C ALA A 228 1.15 -11.63 0.77
N GLN A 229 -0.10 -11.19 0.78
CA GLN A 229 -1.27 -12.07 0.58
C GLN A 229 -2.15 -11.57 -0.57
N ASN A 230 -2.94 -12.47 -1.16
CA ASN A 230 -4.03 -12.11 -2.06
C ASN A 230 -5.30 -11.82 -1.24
N ASN A 231 -6.09 -10.85 -1.66
CA ASN A 231 -7.38 -10.57 -1.02
C ASN A 231 -8.39 -11.70 -1.39
N PRO A 232 -8.98 -12.43 -0.43
CA PRO A 232 -9.80 -13.62 -0.70
C PRO A 232 -11.03 -13.32 -1.57
N SER A 233 -11.54 -12.10 -1.57
CA SER A 233 -12.62 -11.63 -2.47
C SER A 233 -12.27 -11.71 -3.97
N THR A 234 -10.97 -11.78 -4.31
CA THR A 234 -10.52 -11.99 -5.70
C THR A 234 -10.61 -13.46 -6.12
N LEU A 235 -10.58 -14.39 -5.17
CA LEU A 235 -10.53 -15.84 -5.42
C LEU A 235 -11.91 -16.41 -5.74
N SER A 236 -12.96 -15.99 -5.00
CA SER A 236 -14.33 -16.47 -5.22
C SER A 236 -14.92 -16.11 -6.59
N ARG A 237 -14.49 -15.00 -7.20
CA ARG A 237 -14.95 -14.57 -8.54
C ARG A 237 -14.33 -15.36 -9.69
N ILE A 238 -13.38 -16.28 -9.43
CA ILE A 238 -12.66 -17.04 -10.48
C ILE A 238 -13.07 -18.52 -10.49
N ILE A 239 -13.69 -19.02 -9.40
CA ILE A 239 -14.14 -20.42 -9.26
C ILE A 239 -15.30 -20.77 -10.23
N GLY A 240 -15.95 -19.76 -10.85
CA GLY A 240 -17.13 -19.94 -11.70
C GLY A 240 -16.91 -20.42 -13.15
N VAL A 241 -15.67 -20.59 -13.65
CA VAL A 241 -15.42 -21.06 -15.03
C VAL A 241 -14.26 -22.06 -15.08
N THR A 242 -14.59 -23.34 -15.19
CA THR A 242 -13.71 -24.53 -15.18
C THR A 242 -12.70 -24.65 -16.33
N ILE A 243 -12.58 -23.64 -17.19
CA ILE A 243 -11.65 -23.60 -18.34
C ILE A 243 -10.68 -22.40 -18.27
N LEU A 244 -10.91 -21.41 -17.37
CA LEU A 244 -10.07 -20.21 -17.27
C LEU A 244 -8.81 -20.37 -16.39
N SER A 245 -8.49 -21.61 -15.98
CA SER A 245 -7.29 -21.96 -15.22
C SER A 245 -5.99 -21.53 -15.90
N LEU A 246 -6.00 -21.43 -17.23
CA LEU A 246 -4.86 -21.06 -18.07
C LEU A 246 -4.56 -19.55 -18.09
N ILE A 247 -5.38 -18.69 -17.47
CA ILE A 247 -5.24 -17.22 -17.53
C ILE A 247 -4.90 -16.60 -16.16
N GLN A 248 -4.74 -17.39 -15.09
CA GLN A 248 -4.11 -16.94 -13.83
C GLN A 248 -2.58 -16.72 -13.94
N ILE A 249 -2.08 -16.29 -15.10
CA ILE A 249 -0.66 -16.04 -15.40
C ILE A 249 -0.07 -14.91 -14.52
N TYR A 250 -0.91 -14.14 -13.82
CA TYR A 250 -0.49 -13.01 -12.99
C TYR A 250 -1.03 -13.07 -11.56
N GLU A 251 -0.57 -14.06 -10.77
CA GLU A 251 -0.84 -14.11 -9.34
C GLU A 251 -0.33 -12.82 -8.65
N PRO A 252 -1.22 -11.99 -8.06
CA PRO A 252 -0.86 -10.63 -7.70
C PRO A 252 0.04 -10.57 -6.45
N LYS A 253 0.01 -11.58 -5.56
CA LYS A 253 0.93 -11.77 -4.42
C LYS A 253 2.40 -11.63 -4.82
N HIS A 254 2.85 -12.31 -5.87
CA HIS A 254 4.25 -12.25 -6.31
C HIS A 254 4.65 -10.86 -6.81
N THR A 255 3.74 -10.16 -7.49
CA THR A 255 4.01 -8.80 -7.97
C THR A 255 3.97 -7.78 -6.83
N CYS A 256 3.09 -7.97 -5.85
CA CYS A 256 3.09 -7.23 -4.60
C CYS A 256 4.46 -7.35 -3.91
N LEU A 257 4.86 -8.59 -3.58
CA LEU A 257 6.10 -8.88 -2.87
C LEU A 257 7.34 -8.26 -3.56
N PHE A 258 7.54 -8.51 -4.86
CA PHE A 258 8.69 -7.97 -5.60
C PHE A 258 8.71 -6.43 -5.61
N LYS A 259 7.55 -5.78 -5.60
CA LYS A 259 7.43 -4.31 -5.65
C LYS A 259 7.56 -3.65 -4.29
N THR A 260 7.02 -4.26 -3.23
CA THR A 260 6.95 -3.62 -1.91
C THR A 260 8.14 -3.94 -1.04
N VAL A 261 8.76 -5.13 -1.14
CA VAL A 261 9.85 -5.52 -0.23
C VAL A 261 11.05 -4.57 -0.25
N PRO A 262 11.59 -4.12 -1.40
CA PRO A 262 12.73 -3.19 -1.39
C PRO A 262 12.39 -1.84 -0.72
N ILE A 263 11.14 -1.40 -0.86
CA ILE A 263 10.62 -0.16 -0.27
C ILE A 263 10.45 -0.32 1.25
N LEU A 264 9.84 -1.42 1.68
CA LEU A 264 9.60 -1.71 3.10
C LEU A 264 10.92 -2.04 3.84
N GLN A 265 11.88 -2.68 3.18
CA GLN A 265 13.23 -2.88 3.71
C GLN A 265 13.94 -1.55 3.94
N ALA A 266 13.98 -0.66 2.92
CA ALA A 266 14.53 0.68 3.08
C ALA A 266 13.83 1.46 4.21
N ALA A 267 12.50 1.34 4.31
CA ALA A 267 11.73 2.01 5.36
C ALA A 267 12.07 1.47 6.77
N MET A 268 12.21 0.16 6.93
CA MET A 268 12.66 -0.48 8.18
C MET A 268 14.08 -0.05 8.56
N GLU A 269 15.01 -0.01 7.59
CA GLU A 269 16.38 0.45 7.85
C GLU A 269 16.44 1.90 8.29
N TYR A 270 15.69 2.80 7.64
CA TYR A 270 15.61 4.21 8.03
C TYR A 270 14.99 4.39 9.43
N TYR A 271 13.91 3.65 9.72
CA TYR A 271 13.26 3.67 11.03
C TYR A 271 14.24 3.31 12.15
N LEU A 272 14.94 2.18 11.99
CA LEU A 272 15.86 1.65 13.00
C LEU A 272 17.12 2.50 13.16
N LYS A 273 17.70 3.02 12.07
CA LYS A 273 18.96 3.78 12.09
C LYS A 273 18.77 5.24 12.47
N GLN A 274 17.79 5.93 11.88
CA GLN A 274 17.75 7.40 11.86
C GLN A 274 16.55 7.99 12.61
N TYR A 275 15.36 7.42 12.45
CA TYR A 275 14.16 7.90 13.15
C TYR A 275 14.20 7.56 14.66
N ARG A 276 14.39 6.28 15.00
CA ARG A 276 14.43 5.84 16.41
C ARG A 276 15.59 6.47 17.19
N GLY A 277 16.79 6.51 16.61
CA GLY A 277 17.96 7.13 17.24
C GLY A 277 17.73 8.58 17.62
N LYS A 278 17.01 9.34 16.79
CA LYS A 278 16.62 10.72 17.08
C LYS A 278 15.61 10.82 18.22
N ASN A 279 14.60 9.94 18.26
CA ASN A 279 13.58 9.95 19.32
C ASN A 279 14.17 9.57 20.70
N ASN A 280 15.08 8.58 20.74
CA ASN A 280 15.77 8.20 21.99
C ASN A 280 16.56 9.38 22.57
N ASN A 281 17.25 10.16 21.73
CA ASN A 281 18.05 11.32 22.13
C ASN A 281 17.22 12.54 22.58
N VAL A 282 15.89 12.51 22.45
CA VAL A 282 14.96 13.56 22.92
C VAL A 282 14.34 13.19 24.29
N LEU A 283 14.57 11.96 24.76
CA LEU A 283 14.06 11.42 26.02
C LEU A 283 15.15 11.23 27.10
N SER A 284 16.37 11.73 26.84
CA SER A 284 17.47 11.87 27.82
C SER A 284 17.81 13.35 28.04
#